data_AF-A0A1V0N670-F1
#
_entry.id   AF-A0A1V0N670-F1
#
_cell.length_a   1.000
_cell.length_b   1.000
_cell.length_c   1.000
_cell.angle_alpha   90.00
_cell.angle_beta   90.00
_cell.angle_gamma   90.00
#
_symmetry.space_group_name_H-M   'P 1'
#
loop_
_entity.id
_entity.type
_entity.pdbx_description
1 polymer ?
#
loop_
_entity_poly.entity_id
_entity_poly.type
_entity_poly.pdbx_seq_one_letter_code
_entity_poly.pdbx_strand_id
1 'polypeptide(L)'
;MDCENVLEILGNTEMTQDQIADKMIGKYSTSDNSKAGYLKIGAQILVENELEFLLNEMVDSNKLGIKKVQNGLLERVYYYARNPC
;
A
#
# COMPACT_ATOMS: atom_id res chain seq x y z
N MET A 1 2.93 -11.20 0.51
CA MET A 1 2.05 -10.05 0.23
C MET A 1 1.95 -9.98 -1.27
N ASP A 2 0.74 -9.98 -1.81
CA ASP A 2 0.54 -10.36 -3.21
C ASP A 2 -0.17 -9.24 -3.98
N CYS A 3 0.05 -9.16 -5.29
CA CYS A 3 -0.53 -8.14 -6.16
C CYS A 3 -2.05 -8.01 -5.99
N GLU A 4 -2.77 -9.12 -5.87
CA GLU A 4 -4.24 -9.12 -5.73
C GLU A 4 -4.70 -8.39 -4.46
N ASN A 5 -3.97 -8.54 -3.35
CA ASN A 5 -4.30 -7.86 -2.10
C ASN A 5 -4.14 -6.34 -2.23
N VAL A 6 -3.09 -5.88 -2.92
CA VAL A 6 -2.87 -4.45 -3.19
C VAL A 6 -4.01 -3.91 -4.05
N LEU A 7 -4.38 -4.62 -5.12
CA LEU A 7 -5.46 -4.21 -6.02
C LEU A 7 -6.82 -4.18 -5.33
N GLU A 8 -7.12 -5.15 -4.47
CA GLU A 8 -8.35 -5.17 -3.67
C GLU A 8 -8.43 -3.96 -2.71
N ILE A 9 -7.32 -3.64 -2.04
CA ILE A 9 -7.25 -2.52 -1.09
C ILE A 9 -7.35 -1.16 -1.80
N LEU A 10 -6.66 -1.03 -2.92
CA LEU A 10 -6.66 0.20 -3.73
C LEU A 10 -8.04 0.42 -4.37
N GLY A 11 -8.62 -0.65 -4.92
CA GLY A 11 -9.88 -0.62 -5.65
C GLY A 11 -9.84 0.39 -6.81
N ASN A 12 -10.79 1.31 -6.82
CA ASN A 12 -10.84 2.44 -7.77
C ASN A 12 -10.32 3.76 -7.16
N THR A 13 -9.74 3.71 -5.98
CA THR A 13 -9.32 4.89 -5.22
C THR A 13 -7.84 5.15 -5.37
N GLU A 14 -7.44 6.42 -5.32
CA GLU A 14 -6.04 6.80 -5.23
C GLU A 14 -5.59 6.78 -3.76
N MET A 15 -4.43 6.20 -3.47
CA MET A 15 -3.92 6.09 -2.10
C MET A 15 -2.41 6.28 -2.06
N THR A 16 -1.89 6.80 -0.94
CA THR A 16 -0.45 6.79 -0.64
C THR A 16 -0.02 5.40 -0.17
N GLN A 17 1.30 5.15 -0.16
CA GLN A 17 1.86 3.91 0.38
C GLN A 17 1.40 3.68 1.83
N ASP A 18 1.47 4.71 2.67
CA ASP A 18 1.06 4.64 4.08
C ASP A 18 -0.41 4.26 4.23
N GLN A 19 -1.29 4.85 3.41
CA GLN A 19 -2.72 4.51 3.42
C GLN A 19 -2.98 3.06 3.01
N ILE A 20 -2.20 2.54 2.07
CA ILE A 20 -2.27 1.13 1.65
C ILE A 20 -1.77 0.22 2.77
N ALA A 21 -0.63 0.56 3.41
CA ALA A 21 -0.06 -0.18 4.54
C ALA A 21 -1.03 -0.21 5.73
N ASP A 22 -1.60 0.93 6.11
CA ASP A 22 -2.59 1.04 7.19
C ASP A 22 -3.81 0.16 6.95
N LYS A 23 -4.32 0.16 5.71
CA LYS A 23 -5.46 -0.70 5.34
C LYS A 23 -5.10 -2.17 5.34
N MET A 24 -3.89 -2.54 4.92
CA MET A 24 -3.40 -3.91 5.04
C MET A 24 -3.35 -4.33 6.51
N ILE A 25 -2.63 -3.59 7.34
CA ILE A 25 -2.47 -3.87 8.77
C ILE A 25 -3.84 -3.92 9.45
N GLY A 26 -4.76 -3.00 9.14
CA GLY A 26 -6.12 -2.98 9.66
C GLY A 26 -6.95 -4.20 9.26
N LYS A 27 -6.84 -4.66 8.01
CA LYS A 27 -7.51 -5.88 7.52
C LYS A 27 -7.02 -7.14 8.23
N TYR A 28 -5.74 -7.21 8.60
CA TYR A 28 -5.16 -8.37 9.30
C TYR A 28 -5.24 -8.27 10.84
N SER A 29 -5.24 -7.07 11.42
CA SER A 29 -5.26 -6.86 12.88
C SER A 29 -6.60 -7.14 13.55
N THR A 30 -7.70 -7.29 12.81
CA THR A 30 -9.01 -7.69 13.35
C THR A 30 -9.08 -9.17 13.73
N SER A 31 -8.07 -9.96 13.38
CA SER A 31 -8.03 -11.41 13.65
C SER A 31 -7.37 -11.80 14.98
N ASP A 32 -6.63 -10.90 15.66
CA ASP A 32 -5.90 -11.26 16.88
C ASP A 32 -5.93 -10.16 17.96
N ASN A 33 -6.76 -10.37 18.99
CA ASN A 33 -6.89 -9.54 20.19
C ASN A 33 -5.79 -9.83 21.22
N SER A 34 -4.51 -9.62 20.88
CA SER A 34 -3.44 -9.74 21.90
C SER A 34 -2.27 -8.75 21.74
N LYS A 35 -2.07 -7.94 22.80
CA LYS A 35 -0.85 -7.18 23.18
C LYS A 35 0.14 -6.82 22.05
N ALA A 36 -0.29 -5.99 21.09
CA ALA A 36 0.42 -5.79 19.81
C ALA A 36 1.08 -4.41 19.60
N GLY A 37 1.33 -3.57 20.61
CA GLY A 37 1.84 -2.20 20.39
C GLY A 37 3.22 -2.12 19.71
N TYR A 38 4.24 -2.75 20.28
CA TYR A 38 5.61 -2.73 19.74
C TYR A 38 5.83 -3.74 18.59
N LEU A 39 5.10 -4.86 18.61
CA LEU A 39 5.05 -5.82 17.50
C LEU A 39 4.43 -5.17 16.25
N LYS A 40 3.46 -4.26 16.42
CA LYS A 40 2.88 -3.48 15.31
C LYS A 40 3.90 -2.58 14.64
N ILE A 41 4.78 -1.88 15.38
CA ILE A 41 5.76 -0.97 14.79
C ILE A 41 6.84 -1.73 13.99
N GLY A 42 7.37 -2.82 14.55
CA GLY A 42 8.36 -3.64 13.85
C GLY A 42 7.78 -4.35 12.62
N ALA A 43 6.55 -4.86 12.74
CA ALA A 43 5.83 -5.44 11.61
C ALA A 43 5.47 -4.37 10.56
N GLN A 44 5.16 -3.15 10.97
CA GLN A 44 4.81 -2.04 10.09
C GLN A 44 6.00 -1.63 9.20
N ILE A 45 7.21 -1.52 9.75
CA ILE A 45 8.41 -1.19 8.96
C ILE A 45 8.72 -2.29 7.93
N LEU A 46 8.55 -3.57 8.29
CA LEU A 46 8.75 -4.67 7.35
C LEU A 46 7.69 -4.66 6.24
N VAL A 47 6.42 -4.46 6.61
CA VAL A 47 5.29 -4.33 5.67
C VAL A 47 5.49 -3.15 4.73
N GLU A 48 5.97 -2.00 5.22
CA GLU A 48 6.21 -0.81 4.40
C GLU A 48 7.31 -1.05 3.36
N ASN A 49 8.42 -1.71 3.73
CA ASN A 49 9.50 -2.03 2.79
C ASN A 49 9.08 -3.07 1.73
N GLU A 50 8.40 -4.13 2.14
CA GLU A 50 7.87 -5.13 1.21
C GLU A 50 6.82 -4.52 0.28
N LEU A 51 5.98 -3.63 0.82
CA LEU A 51 4.97 -2.91 0.05
C LEU A 51 5.61 -1.94 -0.95
N GLU A 52 6.66 -1.22 -0.57
CA GLU A 52 7.38 -0.33 -1.49
C GLU A 52 7.91 -1.10 -2.70
N PHE A 53 8.58 -2.24 -2.46
CA PHE A 53 9.10 -3.08 -3.53
C PHE A 53 7.97 -3.57 -4.45
N LEU A 54 6.89 -4.09 -3.86
CA LEU A 54 5.75 -4.60 -4.61
C LEU A 54 5.04 -3.50 -5.42
N LEU A 55 4.86 -2.30 -4.86
CA LEU A 55 4.26 -1.16 -5.56
C LEU A 55 5.11 -0.73 -6.76
N ASN A 56 6.44 -0.71 -6.61
CA ASN A 56 7.34 -0.39 -7.72
C ASN A 56 7.25 -1.44 -8.83
N GLU A 57 7.27 -2.74 -8.51
CA GLU A 57 7.08 -3.81 -9.51
C GLU A 57 5.71 -3.72 -10.20
N MET A 58 4.66 -3.34 -9.47
CA MET A 58 3.31 -3.15 -10.03
C MET A 58 3.22 -1.92 -10.95
N VAL A 59 3.98 -0.86 -10.67
CA VAL A 59 4.11 0.30 -11.56
C VAL A 59 4.90 -0.07 -12.82
N ASP A 60 6.03 -0.76 -12.66
CA ASP A 60 6.88 -1.19 -13.78
C ASP A 60 6.14 -2.16 -14.72
N SER A 61 5.26 -3.00 -14.17
CA SER A 61 4.38 -3.90 -14.92
C SER A 61 3.09 -3.25 -15.41
N ASN A 62 2.96 -1.92 -15.28
CA ASN A 62 1.83 -1.12 -15.74
C ASN A 62 0.46 -1.53 -15.15
N LYS A 63 0.46 -2.18 -13.98
CA LYS A 63 -0.76 -2.50 -13.23
C LYS A 63 -1.24 -1.30 -12.41
N LEU A 64 -0.31 -0.48 -11.96
CA LEU A 64 -0.56 0.76 -11.22
C LEU A 64 0.04 1.95 -11.97
N GLY A 65 -0.65 3.07 -11.90
CA GLY A 65 -0.06 4.37 -12.19
C GLY A 65 0.41 5.03 -10.90
N ILE A 66 1.38 5.92 -11.03
CA ILE A 66 1.90 6.72 -9.93
C ILE A 66 1.87 8.20 -10.30
N LYS A 67 1.49 9.05 -9.35
CA LYS A 67 1.60 10.51 -9.48
C LYS A 67 2.25 11.10 -8.24
N LYS A 68 2.93 12.23 -8.45
CA LYS A 68 3.52 13.02 -7.35
C LYS A 68 2.52 14.10 -6.97
N VAL A 69 2.17 14.16 -5.69
CA VAL A 69 1.33 15.23 -5.14
C VAL A 69 2.17 16.01 -4.14
N GLN A 70 2.04 17.33 -4.14
CA GLN A 70 2.76 18.22 -3.24
C GLN A 70 1.76 18.93 -2.33
N ASN A 71 1.48 18.33 -1.17
CA ASN A 71 0.62 18.89 -0.12
C ASN A 71 1.46 19.20 1.12
N GLY A 72 2.41 20.13 0.99
CA GLY A 72 3.37 20.46 2.04
C GLY A 72 4.55 19.47 2.14
N LEU A 73 4.35 18.20 1.78
CA LEU A 73 5.39 17.20 1.54
C LEU A 73 5.22 16.57 0.15
N LEU A 74 6.32 16.08 -0.43
CA LEU A 74 6.29 15.37 -1.71
C LEU A 74 5.86 13.92 -1.48
N GLU A 75 4.65 13.58 -1.89
CA GLU A 75 4.07 12.25 -1.69
C GLU A 75 3.84 11.53 -3.02
N ARG A 76 3.98 10.20 -2.98
CA ARG A 76 3.67 9.29 -4.07
C ARG A 76 2.26 8.74 -3.87
N VAL A 77 1.39 8.98 -4.84
CA VAL A 77 0.02 8.47 -4.85
C VAL A 77 -0.11 7.43 -5.96
N TYR A 78 -0.56 6.24 -5.57
CA TYR A 78 -0.77 5.09 -6.45
C TYR A 78 -2.25 5.01 -6.84
N TYR A 79 -2.51 4.64 -8.08
CA TYR A 79 -3.86 4.47 -8.62
C TYR A 79 -3.91 3.31 -9.60
N TYR A 80 -5.09 2.73 -9.80
CA TYR A 80 -5.25 1.65 -10.76
C TYR A 80 -4.94 2.17 -12.17
N ALA A 81 -3.95 1.59 -12.84
CA ALA A 81 -3.72 1.87 -14.25
C ALA A 81 -4.86 1.20 -15.03
N ARG A 82 -5.97 1.94 -15.23
CA ARG A 82 -6.97 1.54 -16.22
C ARG A 82 -6.24 1.54 -17.55
N ASN A 83 -5.87 0.35 -18.03
CA ASN A 83 -5.13 0.14 -19.27
C ASN A 83 -5.43 1.23 -20.32
N PRO A 84 -4.46 2.08 -20.70
CA PRO A 84 -4.39 2.58 -22.05
C PRO A 84 -3.77 1.45 -22.89
N CYS A 85 -4.60 0.48 -23.27
CA CYS A 85 -4.34 -0.30 -24.48
C CYS A 85 -5.05 0.39 -25.63
#